data_AF-A0A7R9GYR9-F1
#
_entry.id   AF-A0A7R9GYR9-F1
#
_cell.length_a   1.000
_cell.length_b   1.000
_cell.length_c   1.000
_cell.angle_alpha   90.00
_cell.angle_beta   90.00
_cell.angle_gamma   90.00
#
_symmetry.space_group_name_H-M   'P 1'
#
loop_
_entity.id
_entity.type
_entity.pdbx_description
1 polymer ?
#
loop_
_entity_poly.entity_id
_entity_poly.type
_entity_poly.pdbx_seq_one_letter_code
_entity_poly.pdbx_strand_id
1 'polypeptide(L)'
;MRWAHHRWRKIHGRPEMGDRWISNPFKEEYFEPTSLSIPLKEKLLELASDTTLKNLFNGGMVNLVSFWTRRADKYSELSRKAIMFLLPFASTEIFEWAFSSYTYTKK
;
A
#
# COMPACT_ATOMS: atom_id res chain seq x y z
N MET A 1 23.69 -8.06 -5.06
CA MET A 1 22.46 -7.85 -4.26
C MET A 1 21.21 -8.41 -4.97
N ARG A 2 21.16 -9.70 -5.32
CA ARG A 2 20.01 -10.32 -6.02
C ARG A 2 18.98 -10.96 -5.08
N TRP A 3 19.38 -11.20 -3.83
CA TRP A 3 18.60 -11.88 -2.80
C TRP A 3 17.42 -11.02 -2.29
N ALA A 4 17.61 -9.70 -2.15
CA ALA A 4 16.54 -8.78 -1.76
C ALA A 4 15.43 -8.69 -2.82
N HIS A 5 15.81 -8.65 -4.10
CA HIS A 5 14.86 -8.55 -5.21
C HIS A 5 14.07 -9.86 -5.46
N HIS A 6 14.69 -11.02 -5.23
CA HIS A 6 13.99 -12.31 -5.25
C HIS A 6 13.07 -12.50 -4.05
N ARG A 7 13.48 -12.04 -2.86
CA ARG A 7 12.66 -12.12 -1.66
C ARG A 7 11.42 -11.24 -1.81
N TRP A 8 11.57 -9.97 -2.22
CA TRP A 8 10.45 -9.04 -2.41
C TRP A 8 9.36 -9.57 -3.37
N ARG A 9 9.75 -10.14 -4.52
CA ARG A 9 8.81 -10.77 -5.47
C ARG A 9 8.06 -11.99 -4.92
N LYS A 10 8.64 -12.70 -3.95
CA LYS A 10 8.07 -13.93 -3.38
C LYS A 10 7.04 -13.65 -2.28
N ILE A 11 7.20 -12.54 -1.55
CA ILE A 11 6.29 -12.13 -0.46
C ILE A 11 5.13 -11.26 -0.92
N HIS A 12 5.33 -10.43 -1.96
CA HIS A 12 4.30 -9.47 -2.40
C HIS A 12 3.79 -9.71 -3.83
N GLY A 13 4.28 -10.75 -4.52
CA GLY A 13 4.03 -10.90 -5.95
C GLY A 13 4.69 -9.78 -6.77
N ARG A 14 4.58 -9.82 -8.10
CA ARG A 14 4.71 -8.58 -8.88
C ARG A 14 3.57 -7.66 -8.41
N PRO A 15 3.74 -6.34 -8.28
CA PRO A 15 2.58 -5.46 -8.16
C PRO A 15 1.67 -5.76 -9.33
N GLU A 16 0.56 -6.41 -9.04
CA GLU A 16 -0.43 -6.69 -10.06
C GLU A 16 -0.94 -5.34 -10.55
N MET A 17 -1.45 -5.32 -11.78
CA MET A 17 -1.99 -4.12 -12.41
C MET A 17 -2.99 -3.38 -11.50
N GLY A 18 -3.59 -4.11 -10.55
CA GLY A 18 -4.54 -3.69 -9.52
C GLY A 18 -3.99 -2.99 -8.28
N ASP A 19 -2.68 -2.77 -8.13
CA ASP A 19 -2.12 -2.00 -6.99
C ASP A 19 -1.60 -0.61 -7.42
N ARG A 20 -1.73 -0.25 -8.70
CA ARG A 20 -1.25 1.03 -9.24
C ARG A 20 -1.93 2.26 -8.62
N TRP A 21 -3.13 2.09 -8.06
CA TRP A 21 -3.85 3.12 -7.32
C TRP A 21 -3.09 3.60 -6.07
N ILE A 22 -2.20 2.76 -5.50
CA ILE A 22 -1.38 3.11 -4.33
C ILE A 22 -0.36 4.18 -4.70
N SER A 23 0.19 4.09 -5.90
CA SER A 23 1.15 5.06 -6.45
C SER A 23 0.46 6.31 -6.99
N ASN A 24 -0.77 6.20 -7.48
CA ASN A 24 -1.56 7.35 -7.90
C ASN A 24 -3.06 7.08 -7.69
N PRO A 25 -3.64 7.62 -6.60
CA PRO A 25 -5.04 7.39 -6.27
C PRO A 25 -6.01 8.34 -6.99
N PHE A 26 -5.51 9.19 -7.89
CA PHE A 26 -6.33 10.13 -8.68
C PHE A 26 -6.50 9.69 -10.14
N LYS A 27 -6.01 8.49 -10.48
CA LYS A 27 -6.11 7.88 -11.80
C LYS A 27 -7.14 6.76 -11.78
N GLU A 28 -8.34 7.07 -12.27
CA GLU A 28 -9.47 6.15 -12.32
C GLU A 28 -9.19 4.89 -13.16
N GLU A 29 -8.31 5.00 -14.16
CA GLU A 29 -7.78 3.86 -14.93
C GLU A 29 -7.16 2.75 -14.07
N TYR A 30 -6.81 3.06 -12.81
CA TYR A 30 -6.24 2.11 -11.87
C TYR A 30 -7.28 1.45 -10.97
N PHE A 31 -8.56 1.87 -10.97
CA PHE A 31 -9.57 1.38 -10.02
C PHE A 31 -10.22 0.08 -10.48
N GLU A 32 -10.46 -0.07 -11.78
CA GLU A 32 -10.99 -1.28 -12.40
C GLU A 32 -10.14 -2.52 -12.14
N PRO A 33 -8.82 -2.53 -12.41
CA PRO A 33 -8.00 -3.71 -12.21
C PRO A 33 -7.75 -4.06 -10.73
N THR A 34 -8.21 -3.24 -9.77
CA THR A 34 -7.98 -3.52 -8.35
C THR A 34 -8.84 -4.68 -7.84
N SER A 35 -8.27 -5.49 -6.95
CA SER A 35 -8.96 -6.52 -6.18
C SER A 35 -9.70 -5.95 -4.96
N LEU A 36 -9.90 -4.63 -4.90
CA LEU A 36 -10.66 -3.98 -3.84
C LEU A 36 -12.15 -4.32 -3.92
N SER A 37 -12.80 -4.40 -2.77
CA SER A 37 -14.26 -4.53 -2.72
C SER A 37 -14.94 -3.27 -3.27
N ILE A 38 -16.18 -3.42 -3.76
CA ILE A 38 -16.97 -2.30 -4.32
C ILE A 38 -16.99 -1.07 -3.38
N PRO A 39 -17.24 -1.21 -2.06
CA PRO A 39 -17.23 -0.05 -1.15
C PRO A 39 -15.87 0.65 -1.06
N LEU A 40 -14.76 -0.07 -1.24
CA LEU A 40 -13.43 0.53 -1.25
C LEU A 40 -13.12 1.22 -2.58
N LYS A 41 -13.65 0.70 -3.70
CA LYS A 41 -13.57 1.37 -5.01
C LYS A 41 -14.37 2.68 -5.00
N GLU A 42 -15.56 2.69 -4.39
CA GLU A 42 -16.34 3.92 -4.19
C GLU A 42 -15.58 4.97 -3.36
N LYS A 43 -14.92 4.55 -2.28
CA LYS A 43 -14.07 5.45 -1.47
C LYS A 43 -12.86 5.97 -2.25
N LEU A 44 -12.28 5.17 -3.14
CA LEU A 44 -11.23 5.65 -4.04
C LEU A 44 -11.78 6.69 -5.02
N LEU A 45 -12.97 6.48 -5.56
CA LEU A 45 -13.63 7.42 -6.46
C LEU A 45 -13.96 8.75 -5.76
N GLU A 46 -14.44 8.68 -4.51
CA GLU A 46 -14.66 9.86 -3.67
C GLU A 46 -13.35 10.63 -3.45
N LEU A 47 -12.27 9.92 -3.09
CA LEU A 47 -10.95 10.51 -2.91
C LEU A 47 -10.40 11.14 -4.21
N ALA A 48 -10.60 10.47 -5.35
CA ALA A 48 -10.13 10.93 -6.66
C ALA A 48 -10.87 12.18 -7.15
N SER A 49 -12.11 12.35 -6.72
CA SER A 49 -12.95 13.51 -7.02
C SER A 49 -12.53 14.78 -6.26
N ASP A 50 -11.71 14.64 -5.20
CA ASP A 50 -11.20 15.77 -4.44
C ASP A 50 -10.05 16.47 -5.20
N THR A 51 -10.39 17.56 -5.89
CA THR A 51 -9.47 18.37 -6.67
C THR A 51 -8.42 19.07 -5.82
N THR A 52 -8.73 19.40 -4.57
CA THR A 52 -7.78 20.03 -3.64
C THR A 52 -6.68 19.03 -3.28
N LEU A 53 -7.07 17.81 -2.92
CA LEU A 53 -6.14 16.72 -2.65
C LEU A 53 -5.32 16.34 -3.90
N LYS A 54 -5.94 16.33 -5.08
CA LYS A 54 -5.26 16.06 -6.35
C LYS A 54 -4.16 17.10 -6.64
N ASN A 55 -4.46 18.38 -6.42
CA ASN A 55 -3.50 19.46 -6.60
C ASN A 55 -2.35 19.37 -5.60
N LEU A 56 -2.64 19.07 -4.33
CA LEU A 56 -1.62 18.85 -3.30
C LEU A 56 -0.71 17.67 -3.62
N PHE A 57 -1.27 16.59 -4.18
CA PHE A 57 -0.53 15.42 -4.62
C PHE A 57 0.40 15.75 -5.81
N ASN A 58 -0.14 16.41 -6.85
CA ASN A 58 0.63 16.80 -8.03
C ASN A 58 1.70 17.86 -7.73
N GLY A 59 1.51 18.69 -6.70
CA GLY A 59 2.49 19.67 -6.26
C GLY A 59 3.79 19.08 -5.69
N GLY A 60 3.91 17.76 -5.58
CA GLY A 60 5.15 17.06 -5.22
C GLY A 60 5.59 17.24 -3.75
N MET A 61 4.80 17.94 -2.94
CA MET A 61 5.13 18.23 -1.54
C MET A 61 4.90 17.04 -0.59
N VAL A 62 4.31 15.94 -1.05
CA VAL A 62 3.86 14.84 -0.16
C VAL A 62 4.41 13.49 -0.63
N ASN A 63 5.22 12.85 0.23
CA ASN A 63 5.62 11.46 0.08
C ASN A 63 4.40 10.52 0.15
N LEU A 64 4.36 9.43 -0.64
CA LEU A 64 3.24 8.47 -0.67
C LEU A 64 2.87 7.88 0.70
N VAL A 65 3.85 7.52 1.53
CA VAL A 65 3.60 7.01 2.89
C VAL A 65 2.93 8.10 3.71
N SER A 66 3.50 9.30 3.73
CA SER A 66 2.90 10.46 4.41
C SER A 66 1.53 10.84 3.85
N PHE A 67 1.31 10.60 2.56
CA PHE A 67 0.02 10.80 1.92
C PHE A 67 -0.99 9.87 2.57
N TRP A 68 -0.79 8.55 2.50
CA TRP A 68 -1.72 7.55 3.03
C TRP A 68 -1.87 7.63 4.55
N THR A 69 -0.81 7.91 5.31
CA THR A 69 -0.90 8.08 6.78
C THR A 69 -1.84 9.23 7.18
N ARG A 70 -1.82 10.35 6.45
CA ARG A 70 -2.70 11.50 6.73
C ARG A 70 -4.16 11.26 6.38
N ARG A 71 -4.46 10.19 5.63
CA ARG A 71 -5.83 9.82 5.20
C ARG A 71 -6.37 8.63 5.99
N ALA A 72 -5.65 8.18 7.02
CA ALA A 72 -6.06 7.04 7.83
C ALA A 72 -7.31 7.30 8.68
N ASP A 73 -7.68 8.57 8.90
CA ASP A 73 -8.88 8.99 9.60
C ASP A 73 -10.15 8.76 8.77
N LYS A 74 -10.18 9.24 7.52
CA LYS A 74 -11.33 9.14 6.61
C LYS A 74 -11.32 7.86 5.77
N TYR A 75 -10.13 7.40 5.41
CA TYR A 75 -9.91 6.28 4.50
C TYR A 75 -9.02 5.21 5.15
N SER A 76 -9.36 4.81 6.38
CA SER A 76 -8.58 3.89 7.21
C SER A 76 -8.16 2.60 6.49
N GLU A 77 -9.10 1.91 5.86
CA GLU A 77 -8.85 0.62 5.20
C GLU A 77 -8.03 0.75 3.91
N LEU A 78 -8.26 1.82 3.12
CA LEU A 78 -7.42 2.13 1.95
C LEU A 78 -6.00 2.47 2.38
N SER A 79 -5.87 3.31 3.40
CA SER A 79 -4.58 3.75 3.95
C SER A 79 -3.80 2.57 4.53
N ARG A 80 -4.47 1.66 5.25
CA ARG A 80 -3.87 0.42 5.76
C ARG A 80 -3.29 -0.43 4.64
N LYS A 81 -4.07 -0.70 3.59
CA LYS A 81 -3.62 -1.49 2.43
C LYS A 81 -2.45 -0.82 1.71
N ALA A 82 -2.54 0.49 1.47
CA ALA A 82 -1.48 1.26 0.84
C ALA A 82 -0.19 1.27 1.67
N ILE A 83 -0.29 1.48 2.99
CA ILE A 83 0.87 1.48 3.88
C ILE A 83 1.51 0.09 3.97
N MET A 84 0.72 -0.99 4.05
CA MET A 84 1.25 -2.36 4.04
C MET A 84 2.01 -2.69 2.74
N PHE A 85 1.53 -2.16 1.61
CA PHE A 85 2.20 -2.31 0.32
C PHE A 85 3.50 -1.47 0.24
N LEU A 86 3.47 -0.22 0.73
CA LEU A 86 4.60 0.71 0.69
C LEU A 86 5.70 0.38 1.72
N LEU A 87 5.30 -0.14 2.88
CA LEU A 87 6.19 -0.49 3.99
C LEU A 87 6.08 -1.99 4.28
N PRO A 88 6.66 -2.84 3.40
CA PRO A 88 6.55 -4.27 3.55
C PRO A 88 7.16 -4.79 4.86
N PHE A 89 8.08 -4.05 5.50
CA PHE A 89 8.73 -4.47 6.75
C PHE A 89 7.90 -4.25 8.03
N ALA A 90 6.82 -3.45 7.99
CA ALA A 90 6.06 -3.09 9.19
C ALA A 90 4.87 -4.01 9.49
N SER A 91 4.62 -5.02 8.66
CA SER A 91 3.55 -5.98 8.91
C SER A 91 3.96 -6.99 10.00
N THR A 92 3.10 -7.13 11.01
CA THR A 92 3.26 -8.03 12.15
C THR A 92 3.53 -9.48 11.75
N GLU A 93 2.96 -9.93 10.63
CA GLU A 93 3.18 -11.26 10.05
C GLU A 93 4.67 -11.62 9.85
N ILE A 94 5.51 -10.66 9.44
CA ILE A 94 6.94 -10.93 9.18
C ILE A 94 7.70 -11.11 10.50
N PHE A 95 7.26 -10.43 11.55
CA PHE A 95 7.86 -10.58 12.87
C PHE A 95 7.53 -11.95 13.46
N GLU A 96 6.30 -12.44 13.30
CA GLU A 96 5.91 -13.78 13.79
C GLU A 96 6.76 -14.89 13.17
N TRP A 97 7.02 -14.84 11.86
CA TRP A 97 7.94 -15.78 11.21
C TRP A 97 9.40 -15.61 11.65
N ALA A 98 9.89 -14.37 11.75
CA ALA A 98 11.25 -14.10 12.17
C ALA A 98 11.51 -14.55 13.62
N PHE A 99 10.53 -14.38 14.49
CA PHE A 99 10.59 -14.79 15.89
C PHE A 99 10.47 -16.30 16.05
N SER A 100 9.59 -16.97 15.28
CA SER A 100 9.49 -18.43 15.24
C SER A 100 10.80 -19.10 14.85
N SER A 101 11.48 -18.59 13.82
CA SER A 101 12.81 -19.07 13.40
C SER A 101 13.90 -18.88 14.48
N TYR A 102 13.79 -17.84 15.30
CA TYR A 102 14.76 -17.53 16.35
C TYR A 102 14.67 -18.45 17.58
N THR A 103 13.60 -19.23 17.71
CA THR A 103 13.45 -20.18 18.82
C THR A 103 14.27 -21.46 18.65
N TYR A 104 14.89 -21.68 17.48
CA TYR A 104 15.63 -22.92 17.18
C TYR A 104 17.15 -22.86 17.44
N THR A 105 17.72 -21.73 17.87
CA THR A 105 19.18 -21.61 18.13
C THR A 105 19.57 -21.60 19.62
N LYS A 106 18.69 -22.04 20.51
CA LYS A 106 19.11 -22.50 21.85
C LYS A 106 19.46 -24.00 21.80
N LYS A 107 20.67 -24.31 21.32
CA LYS A 107 21.41 -25.53 21.70
C LYS A 107 22.88 -25.16 21.86
#